data_AF-A0A7X0PJJ3-F1
#
_entry.id   AF-A0A7X0PJJ3-F1
#
_cell.length_a   1.000
_cell.length_b   1.000
_cell.length_c   1.000
_cell.angle_alpha   90.00
_cell.angle_beta   90.00
_cell.angle_gamma   90.00
#
_symmetry.space_group_name_H-M   'P 1'
#
loop_
_entity.id
_entity.type
_entity.pdbx_description
1 polymer ?
#
loop_
_entity_poly.entity_id
_entity_poly.type
_entity_poly.pdbx_seq_one_letter_code
_entity_poly.pdbx_strand_id
1 'polypeptide(L)'
;MSVNLNTVQGATPINIQGMDLESAMMAVQTNRANLLEAQLKDQISSVQAKNDQIAKLNQLLGTLNKAAASMPTDAKAGDAVNLSSANAADIKAAAQSAGITLPADMQGLEKSWNVKLVDGSVIKVDEAGKKEADDYKSKNWAFRSSDYSGKKGIVSITENPSTVNKGQLDGYIQQVKSQIDSMSNSQQMDMLRLQSLSNKRNEAFDLMTNFIKKMQDARSSILGNMR
;
A
#
# COMPACT_ATOMS: atom_id res chain seq x y z
N MET A 1 -43.33 -3.06 -21.43
CA MET A 1 -42.57 -3.93 -22.35
C MET A 1 -41.66 -4.79 -21.50
N SER A 2 -42.11 -6.02 -21.26
CA SER A 2 -41.45 -7.07 -20.50
C SER A 2 -40.42 -7.78 -21.38
N VAL A 3 -39.17 -7.83 -20.95
CA VAL A 3 -38.12 -8.69 -21.53
C VAL A 3 -37.52 -9.45 -20.34
N ASN A 4 -38.11 -10.60 -20.04
CA ASN A 4 -37.71 -11.94 -20.50
C ASN A 4 -36.49 -12.47 -19.72
N LEU A 5 -36.79 -13.04 -18.56
CA LEU A 5 -35.96 -14.00 -17.83
C LEU A 5 -36.04 -15.34 -18.58
N ASN A 6 -35.09 -15.63 -19.46
CA ASN A 6 -34.68 -17.00 -19.77
C ASN A 6 -33.57 -17.03 -20.83
N THR A 7 -32.33 -17.03 -20.37
CA THR A 7 -31.22 -17.70 -21.06
C THR A 7 -30.24 -18.26 -20.03
N VAL A 8 -30.73 -19.18 -19.20
CA VAL A 8 -29.89 -20.23 -18.63
C VAL A 8 -29.58 -21.19 -19.78
N GLN A 9 -28.56 -20.87 -20.56
CA GLN A 9 -27.94 -21.77 -21.53
C GLN A 9 -26.44 -21.77 -21.27
N GLY A 10 -26.01 -22.75 -20.49
CA GLY A 10 -24.62 -22.96 -20.09
C GLY A 10 -24.40 -24.24 -19.27
N ALA A 11 -25.45 -24.98 -18.93
CA ALA A 11 -25.32 -26.36 -18.51
C ALA A 11 -25.47 -27.24 -19.76
N THR A 12 -24.33 -27.59 -20.36
CA THR A 12 -24.29 -28.79 -21.20
C THR A 12 -24.84 -29.94 -20.35
N PRO A 13 -25.84 -30.70 -20.82
CA PRO A 13 -26.25 -31.90 -20.13
C PRO A 13 -25.07 -32.86 -20.20
N ILE A 14 -24.33 -32.98 -19.10
CA ILE A 14 -23.35 -34.04 -18.92
C ILE A 14 -24.12 -35.33 -19.14
N ASN A 15 -23.72 -36.08 -20.16
CA ASN A 15 -24.29 -37.36 -20.51
C ASN A 15 -23.98 -38.36 -19.36
N ILE A 16 -24.93 -38.52 -18.43
CA ILE A 16 -24.79 -39.36 -17.22
C ILE A 16 -25.06 -40.85 -17.53
N GLN A 17 -25.40 -41.21 -18.77
CA GLN A 17 -25.85 -42.58 -19.09
C GLN A 17 -24.71 -43.59 -19.33
N GLY A 18 -23.45 -43.20 -19.14
CA GLY A 18 -22.31 -44.12 -19.21
C GLY A 18 -21.11 -43.74 -18.33
N MET A 19 -21.24 -42.74 -17.46
CA MET A 19 -20.19 -42.36 -16.52
C MET A 19 -20.55 -42.96 -15.15
N ASP A 20 -19.71 -43.87 -14.66
CA ASP A 20 -19.87 -44.49 -13.34
C ASP A 20 -20.16 -43.40 -12.29
N LEU A 21 -21.19 -43.59 -11.46
CA LEU A 21 -21.61 -42.65 -10.43
C LEU A 21 -20.43 -42.29 -9.51
N GLU A 22 -19.52 -43.25 -9.32
CA GLU A 22 -18.24 -43.10 -8.65
C GLU A 22 -17.30 -42.11 -9.34
N SER A 23 -17.17 -42.19 -10.67
CA SER A 23 -16.36 -41.26 -11.48
C SER A 23 -16.96 -39.86 -11.49
N ALA A 24 -18.29 -39.74 -11.55
CA ALA A 24 -19.00 -38.47 -11.44
C ALA A 24 -18.81 -37.82 -10.06
N MET A 25 -18.91 -38.60 -8.98
CA MET A 25 -18.73 -38.11 -7.62
C MET A 25 -17.27 -37.72 -7.34
N MET A 26 -16.31 -38.52 -7.82
CA MET A 26 -14.89 -38.19 -7.73
C MET A 26 -14.55 -36.92 -8.50
N ALA A 27 -15.13 -36.72 -9.69
CA ALA A 27 -15.00 -35.47 -10.45
C ALA A 27 -15.56 -34.26 -9.68
N VAL A 28 -16.72 -34.39 -9.02
CA VAL A 28 -17.28 -33.32 -8.19
C VAL A 28 -16.40 -33.00 -6.97
N GLN A 29 -15.89 -34.00 -6.26
CA GLN A 29 -15.00 -33.78 -5.12
C GLN A 29 -13.66 -33.17 -5.55
N THR A 30 -13.13 -33.58 -6.71
CA THR A 30 -11.92 -33.00 -7.30
C THR A 30 -12.13 -31.53 -7.67
N ASN A 31 -13.27 -31.20 -8.29
CA ASN A 31 -13.64 -29.82 -8.59
C ASN A 31 -13.81 -28.96 -7.33
N ARG A 32 -14.39 -29.51 -6.25
CA ARG A 32 -14.50 -28.81 -4.96
C ARG A 32 -13.14 -28.57 -4.33
N ALA A 33 -12.25 -29.56 -4.34
CA ALA A 33 -10.88 -29.41 -3.83
C ALA A 33 -10.11 -28.34 -4.63
N ASN A 34 -10.21 -28.36 -5.96
CA ASN A 34 -9.59 -27.35 -6.82
C ASN A 34 -10.10 -25.93 -6.54
N LEU A 35 -11.42 -25.78 -6.31
CA LEU A 35 -12.01 -24.48 -5.96
C LEU A 35 -11.55 -23.98 -4.59
N LEU A 36 -11.50 -24.85 -3.57
CA LEU A 36 -11.01 -24.50 -2.24
C LEU A 36 -9.53 -24.10 -2.28
N GLU A 37 -8.71 -24.79 -3.07
CA GLU A 37 -7.30 -24.44 -3.26
C GLU A 37 -7.15 -23.08 -3.95
N ALA A 38 -7.94 -22.81 -4.99
CA ALA A 38 -7.95 -21.51 -5.66
C ALA A 38 -8.33 -20.37 -4.69
N GLN A 39 -9.40 -20.56 -3.91
CA GLN A 39 -9.83 -19.60 -2.89
C GLN A 39 -8.76 -19.38 -1.82
N LEU A 40 -8.11 -20.45 -1.35
CA LEU A 40 -7.02 -20.37 -0.38
C LEU A 40 -5.84 -19.56 -0.95
N LYS A 41 -5.45 -19.84 -2.20
CA LYS A 41 -4.37 -19.13 -2.89
C LYS A 41 -4.67 -17.65 -3.06
N ASP A 42 -5.85 -17.31 -3.56
CA ASP A 42 -6.28 -15.92 -3.74
C ASP A 42 -6.28 -15.16 -2.41
N GLN A 43 -6.73 -15.83 -1.36
CA GLN A 43 -6.81 -15.24 -0.04
C GLN A 43 -5.43 -15.07 0.61
N ILE A 44 -4.50 -16.01 0.41
CA ILE A 44 -3.10 -15.85 0.84
C ILE A 44 -2.48 -14.65 0.12
N SER A 45 -2.70 -14.53 -1.20
CA SER A 45 -2.19 -13.40 -1.98
C SER A 45 -2.76 -12.06 -1.49
N SER A 46 -4.06 -12.00 -1.20
CA SER A 46 -4.69 -10.82 -0.59
C SER A 46 -4.07 -10.46 0.76
N VAL A 47 -3.84 -11.45 1.64
CA VAL A 47 -3.21 -11.23 2.95
C VAL A 47 -1.77 -10.74 2.81
N GLN A 48 -1.00 -11.29 1.85
CA GLN A 48 0.36 -10.83 1.54
C GLN A 48 0.37 -9.39 1.05
N ALA A 49 -0.49 -9.05 0.07
CA ALA A 49 -0.60 -7.68 -0.43
C ALA A 49 -0.97 -6.68 0.69
N LYS A 50 -1.88 -7.07 1.58
CA LYS A 50 -2.24 -6.27 2.77
C LYS A 50 -1.07 -6.13 3.76
N ASN A 51 -0.32 -7.20 4.02
CA ASN A 51 0.90 -7.15 4.84
C ASN A 51 1.90 -6.14 4.27
N ASP A 52 2.15 -6.18 2.97
CA ASP A 52 3.07 -5.26 2.29
C ASP A 52 2.57 -3.82 2.39
N GLN A 53 1.27 -3.59 2.19
CA GLN A 53 0.68 -2.26 2.30
C GLN A 53 0.74 -1.71 3.74
N ILE A 54 0.45 -2.54 4.75
CA ILE A 54 0.58 -2.17 6.16
C ILE A 54 2.03 -1.82 6.50
N ALA A 55 3.00 -2.60 6.00
CA ALA A 55 4.43 -2.33 6.22
C ALA A 55 4.83 -0.95 5.66
N LYS A 56 4.40 -0.64 4.43
CA LYS A 56 4.67 0.65 3.78
C LYS A 56 3.99 1.82 4.50
N LEU A 57 2.75 1.65 4.96
CA LEU A 57 2.08 2.67 5.77
C LEU A 57 2.74 2.86 7.14
N ASN A 58 3.23 1.80 7.77
CA ASN A 58 3.99 1.90 9.01
C ASN A 58 5.31 2.65 8.81
N GLN A 59 5.98 2.46 7.67
CA GLN A 59 7.16 3.25 7.29
C GLN A 59 6.79 4.74 7.14
N LEU A 60 5.72 5.04 6.41
CA LEU A 60 5.21 6.41 6.26
C LEU A 60 4.87 7.02 7.63
N LEU A 61 4.09 6.33 8.45
CA LEU A 61 3.75 6.74 9.82
C LEU A 61 5.00 6.99 10.66
N GLY A 62 6.03 6.15 10.53
CA GLY A 62 7.32 6.33 11.17
C GLY A 62 8.03 7.62 10.74
N THR A 63 8.07 7.92 9.43
CA THR A 63 8.66 9.18 8.93
C THR A 63 7.87 10.41 9.37
N LEU A 64 6.54 10.33 9.40
CA LEU A 64 5.67 11.42 9.87
C LEU A 64 5.82 11.66 11.37
N ASN A 65 5.90 10.61 12.18
CA ASN A 65 6.14 10.72 13.62
C ASN A 65 7.53 11.29 13.92
N LYS A 66 8.56 10.94 13.13
CA LYS A 66 9.88 11.57 13.25
C LYS A 66 9.82 13.07 12.95
N ALA A 67 9.06 13.47 11.93
CA ALA A 67 8.82 14.87 11.62
C ALA A 67 8.10 15.59 12.76
N ALA A 68 7.04 15.01 13.32
CA ALA A 68 6.34 15.57 14.47
C ALA A 68 7.25 15.68 15.70
N ALA A 69 8.12 14.69 15.94
CA ALA A 69 9.08 14.71 17.04
C ALA A 69 10.22 15.74 16.87
N SER A 70 10.48 16.20 15.64
CA SER A 70 11.42 17.28 15.39
C SER A 70 10.89 18.67 15.79
N MET A 71 9.59 18.77 16.09
CA MET A 71 8.98 20.00 16.56
C MET A 71 9.18 20.19 18.08
N PRO A 72 9.21 21.44 18.56
CA PRO A 72 9.20 21.75 19.98
C PRO A 72 8.03 21.08 20.72
N THR A 73 8.25 20.68 21.97
CA THR A 73 7.24 20.01 22.81
C THR A 73 6.05 20.90 23.12
N ASP A 74 6.24 22.22 23.16
CA ASP A 74 5.23 23.25 23.38
C ASP A 74 4.60 23.78 22.08
N ALA A 75 4.98 23.22 20.92
CA ALA A 75 4.47 23.66 19.63
C ALA A 75 2.95 23.45 19.55
N LYS A 76 2.24 24.50 19.13
CA LYS A 76 0.80 24.56 18.95
C LYS A 76 0.41 24.13 17.53
N ALA A 77 -0.86 23.82 17.32
CA ALA A 77 -1.39 23.37 16.03
C ALA A 77 -1.13 24.36 14.88
N GLY A 78 -1.06 25.67 15.16
CA GLY A 78 -0.78 26.70 14.16
C GLY A 78 0.70 26.86 13.81
N ASP A 79 1.61 26.19 14.53
CA ASP A 79 3.05 26.39 14.34
C ASP A 79 3.52 25.71 13.06
N ALA A 80 4.38 26.44 12.33
CA ALA A 80 4.93 26.00 11.06
C ALA A 80 5.83 24.76 11.21
N VAL A 81 5.59 23.75 10.37
CA VAL A 81 6.41 22.55 10.24
C VAL A 81 7.49 22.82 9.21
N ASN A 82 8.73 22.98 9.68
CA ASN A 82 9.90 23.25 8.85
C ASN A 82 10.85 22.05 8.91
N LEU A 83 10.74 21.10 7.98
CA LEU A 83 11.60 19.92 7.95
C LEU A 83 12.85 20.16 7.11
N SER A 84 13.93 19.46 7.45
CA SER A 84 15.10 19.37 6.56
C SER A 84 14.70 18.74 5.23
N SER A 85 15.46 19.04 4.17
CA SER A 85 15.23 18.46 2.84
C SER A 85 15.24 16.93 2.86
N ALA A 86 16.13 16.33 3.67
CA ALA A 86 16.19 14.87 3.85
C ALA A 86 14.89 14.29 4.45
N ASN A 87 14.39 14.87 5.54
CA ASN A 87 13.19 14.35 6.21
C ASN A 87 11.93 14.48 5.35
N ALA A 88 11.81 15.58 4.60
CA ALA A 88 10.68 15.78 3.70
C ALA A 88 10.76 14.86 2.46
N ALA A 89 11.97 14.63 1.93
CA ALA A 89 12.18 13.65 0.86
C ALA A 89 11.83 12.22 1.31
N ASP A 90 12.19 11.83 2.54
CA ASP A 90 11.85 10.52 3.11
C ASP A 90 10.33 10.34 3.23
N ILE A 91 9.60 11.37 3.71
CA ILE A 91 8.14 11.34 3.79
C ILE A 91 7.53 11.22 2.39
N LYS A 92 8.04 11.98 1.41
CA LYS A 92 7.56 11.92 0.02
C LYS A 92 7.78 10.55 -0.60
N ALA A 93 8.96 9.96 -0.39
CA ALA A 93 9.29 8.62 -0.87
C ALA A 93 8.42 7.55 -0.18
N ALA A 94 8.21 7.65 1.13
CA ALA A 94 7.37 6.72 1.89
C ALA A 94 5.88 6.82 1.50
N ALA A 95 5.39 8.02 1.19
CA ALA A 95 4.02 8.20 0.70
C ALA A 95 3.85 7.60 -0.70
N GLN A 96 4.81 7.84 -1.60
CA GLN A 96 4.83 7.25 -2.94
C GLN A 96 4.88 5.72 -2.89
N SER A 97 5.73 5.14 -2.03
CA SER A 97 5.85 3.69 -1.91
C SER A 97 4.55 3.05 -1.41
N ALA A 98 3.87 3.73 -0.48
CA ALA A 98 2.55 3.35 0.04
C ALA A 98 1.39 3.57 -0.94
N GLY A 99 1.63 4.21 -2.09
CA GLY A 99 0.59 4.53 -3.07
C GLY A 99 -0.36 5.65 -2.61
N ILE A 100 0.05 6.46 -1.64
CA ILE A 100 -0.71 7.61 -1.14
C ILE A 100 -0.12 8.88 -1.73
N THR A 101 -0.97 9.70 -2.34
CA THR A 101 -0.58 11.05 -2.72
C THR A 101 -0.66 11.94 -1.49
N LEU A 102 0.43 12.62 -1.14
CA LEU A 102 0.39 13.62 -0.07
C LEU A 102 -0.67 14.67 -0.41
N PRO A 103 -1.53 15.04 0.56
CA PRO A 103 -2.51 16.08 0.32
C PRO A 103 -1.81 17.40 -0.01
N ALA A 104 -2.48 18.27 -0.77
CA ALA A 104 -1.87 19.47 -1.35
C ALA A 104 -1.30 20.42 -0.27
N ASP A 105 -1.90 20.41 0.91
CA ASP A 105 -1.49 21.14 2.09
C ASP A 105 -0.21 20.59 2.75
N MET A 106 0.25 19.39 2.41
CA MET A 106 1.52 18.78 2.86
C MET A 106 2.67 18.99 1.86
N GLN A 107 2.47 19.68 0.74
CA GLN A 107 3.54 19.81 -0.28
C GLN A 107 4.66 20.80 0.10
N GLY A 108 4.47 21.62 1.14
CA GLY A 108 5.44 22.60 1.63
C GLY A 108 6.23 22.18 2.87
N LEU A 109 6.46 20.87 3.06
CA LEU A 109 7.17 20.31 4.22
C LEU A 109 8.65 20.73 4.29
N GLU A 110 9.26 21.00 3.13
CA GLU A 110 10.67 21.38 3.00
C GLU A 110 10.92 22.83 3.40
N LYS A 111 11.91 23.04 4.27
CA LYS A 111 12.48 24.38 4.49
C LYS A 111 12.92 24.99 3.16
N SER A 112 12.53 26.25 2.95
CA SER A 112 12.90 26.98 1.74
C SER A 112 13.27 28.43 2.04
N TRP A 113 14.11 29.01 1.18
CA TRP A 113 14.56 30.38 1.29
C TRP A 113 14.32 31.13 -0.02
N ASN A 114 14.06 32.42 0.09
CA ASN A 114 14.02 33.34 -1.03
C ASN A 114 15.34 34.11 -1.10
N VAL A 115 16.06 33.93 -2.20
CA VAL A 115 17.27 34.69 -2.53
C VAL A 115 16.86 35.85 -3.42
N LYS A 116 16.96 37.08 -2.90
CA LYS A 116 16.70 38.30 -3.66
C LYS A 116 18.00 38.81 -4.27
N LEU A 117 18.01 39.01 -5.58
CA LEU A 117 19.13 39.55 -6.33
C LEU A 117 19.04 41.07 -6.48
N VAL A 118 20.15 41.70 -6.84
CA VAL A 118 20.24 43.16 -7.06
C VAL A 118 19.33 43.63 -8.21
N ASP A 119 19.07 42.77 -9.20
CA ASP A 119 18.12 43.02 -10.30
C ASP A 119 16.64 42.96 -9.87
N GLY A 120 16.36 42.63 -8.61
CA GLY A 120 15.02 42.49 -8.04
C GLY A 120 14.43 41.09 -8.16
N SER A 121 15.07 40.16 -8.88
CA SER A 121 14.60 38.78 -9.02
C SER A 121 14.65 38.04 -7.68
N VAL A 122 13.66 37.17 -7.44
CA VAL A 122 13.60 36.31 -6.27
C VAL A 122 13.63 34.84 -6.70
N ILE A 123 14.62 34.10 -6.21
CA ILE A 123 14.79 32.68 -6.51
C ILE A 123 14.51 31.88 -5.23
N LYS A 124 13.54 30.96 -5.31
CA LYS A 124 13.25 30.00 -4.23
C LYS A 124 14.27 28.87 -4.27
N VAL A 125 14.93 28.63 -3.14
CA VAL A 125 15.97 27.60 -2.98
C VAL A 125 15.69 26.74 -1.75
N ASP A 126 16.19 25.50 -1.78
CA ASP A 126 16.21 24.59 -0.64
C ASP A 126 17.44 24.86 0.25
N GLU A 127 17.70 23.96 1.21
CA GLU A 127 18.79 24.11 2.17
C GLU A 127 20.19 24.07 1.51
N ALA A 128 20.33 23.30 0.43
CA ALA A 128 21.56 23.24 -0.35
C ALA A 128 21.78 24.54 -1.13
N GLY A 129 20.75 25.01 -1.85
CA GLY A 129 20.81 26.27 -2.59
C GLY A 129 20.93 27.49 -1.68
N LYS A 130 20.50 27.42 -0.41
CA LYS A 130 20.77 28.46 0.60
C LYS A 130 22.25 28.50 0.99
N LYS A 131 22.91 27.36 1.17
CA LYS A 131 24.37 27.30 1.42
C LYS A 131 25.17 27.83 0.23
N GLU A 132 24.75 27.51 -0.99
CA GLU A 132 25.32 28.10 -2.20
C GLU A 132 25.10 29.61 -2.21
N ALA A 133 23.88 30.09 -1.94
CA ALA A 133 23.60 31.51 -1.88
C ALA A 133 24.45 32.24 -0.83
N ASP A 134 24.65 31.67 0.35
CA ASP A 134 25.53 32.24 1.39
C ASP A 134 27.00 32.33 0.91
N ASP A 135 27.52 31.30 0.23
CA ASP A 135 28.88 31.31 -0.34
C ASP A 135 29.04 32.39 -1.41
N TYR A 136 28.10 32.47 -2.36
CA TYR A 136 28.11 33.48 -3.43
C TYR A 136 27.93 34.90 -2.87
N LYS A 137 27.13 35.06 -1.82
CA LYS A 137 26.98 36.36 -1.13
C LYS A 137 28.29 36.78 -0.47
N SER A 138 28.99 35.85 0.20
CA SER A 138 30.28 36.13 0.85
C SER A 138 31.37 36.54 -0.14
N LYS A 139 31.34 35.97 -1.35
CA LYS A 139 32.28 36.23 -2.44
C LYS A 139 31.84 37.38 -3.36
N ASN A 140 30.67 37.97 -3.10
CA ASN A 140 30.04 38.99 -3.94
C ASN A 140 29.88 38.55 -5.42
N TRP A 141 29.54 37.29 -5.63
CA TRP A 141 29.35 36.68 -6.96
C TRP A 141 27.87 36.60 -7.35
N ALA A 142 27.62 36.48 -8.65
CA ALA A 142 26.27 36.35 -9.19
C ALA A 142 25.70 34.94 -8.91
N PHE A 143 24.54 34.86 -8.28
CA PHE A 143 23.92 33.57 -7.92
C PHE A 143 23.23 32.92 -9.11
N ARG A 144 23.60 31.68 -9.43
CA ARG A 144 23.02 30.85 -10.52
C ARG A 144 22.83 31.63 -11.84
N SER A 145 23.80 32.49 -12.16
CA SER A 145 23.76 33.36 -13.33
C SER A 145 25.11 33.31 -14.04
N SER A 146 25.08 33.27 -15.37
CA SER A 146 26.26 33.44 -16.24
C SER A 146 26.67 34.90 -16.42
N ASP A 147 25.90 35.85 -15.87
CA ASP A 147 26.21 37.27 -15.85
C ASP A 147 27.05 37.63 -14.61
N TYR A 148 28.36 37.84 -14.82
CA TYR A 148 29.34 38.18 -13.78
C TYR A 148 29.44 39.69 -13.50
N SER A 149 28.55 40.51 -14.05
CA SER A 149 28.61 41.99 -13.96
C SER A 149 28.27 42.58 -12.58
N GLY A 150 28.01 41.74 -11.57
CA GLY A 150 27.58 42.17 -10.23
C GLY A 150 26.12 42.63 -10.14
N LYS A 151 25.42 42.81 -11.27
CA LYS A 151 23.98 43.17 -11.31
C LYS A 151 23.05 42.09 -10.76
N LYS A 152 23.54 40.84 -10.68
CA LYS A 152 22.84 39.70 -10.09
C LYS A 152 23.49 39.19 -8.79
N GLY A 153 24.20 40.07 -8.08
CA GLY A 153 24.65 39.79 -6.72
C GLY A 153 23.48 39.57 -5.77
N ILE A 154 23.72 38.86 -4.67
CA ILE A 154 22.68 38.55 -3.68
C ILE A 154 22.51 39.72 -2.69
N VAL A 155 21.30 40.24 -2.58
CA VAL A 155 20.93 41.31 -1.64
C VAL A 155 20.54 40.71 -0.29
N SER A 156 19.60 39.76 -0.30
CA SER A 156 19.07 39.14 0.91
C SER A 156 18.72 37.68 0.70
N ILE A 157 18.83 36.90 1.77
CA ILE A 157 18.38 35.52 1.85
C ILE A 157 17.39 35.48 3.01
N THR A 158 16.14 35.13 2.74
CA THR A 158 15.06 35.15 3.73
C THR A 158 14.41 33.79 3.80
N GLU A 159 14.20 33.26 5.00
CA GLU A 159 13.47 32.00 5.20
C GLU A 159 12.00 32.19 4.85
N ASN A 160 11.47 31.28 4.04
CA ASN A 160 10.07 31.29 3.69
C ASN A 160 9.27 30.61 4.80
N PRO A 161 8.13 31.18 5.22
CA PRO A 161 7.26 30.50 6.16
C PRO A 161 6.74 29.20 5.54
N SER A 162 6.86 28.09 6.25
CA SER A 162 6.22 26.83 5.85
C SER A 162 4.72 27.02 5.71
N THR A 163 4.17 26.45 4.64
CA THR A 163 2.72 26.41 4.42
C THR A 163 2.04 25.30 5.22
N VAL A 164 2.82 24.39 5.79
CA VAL A 164 2.36 23.26 6.60
C VAL A 164 2.45 23.62 8.06
N ASN A 165 1.39 23.39 8.82
CA ASN A 165 1.40 23.55 10.27
C ASN A 165 1.29 22.21 11.01
N LYS A 166 1.59 22.23 12.32
CA LYS A 166 1.59 21.05 13.17
C LYS A 166 0.23 20.36 13.20
N GLY A 167 -0.87 21.12 13.23
CA GLY A 167 -2.23 20.58 13.24
C GLY A 167 -2.55 19.78 11.97
N GLN A 168 -2.09 20.25 10.80
CA GLN A 168 -2.19 19.51 9.55
C GLN A 168 -1.35 18.23 9.58
N LEU A 169 -0.12 18.30 10.09
CA LEU A 169 0.76 17.14 10.21
C LEU A 169 0.16 16.08 11.14
N ASP A 170 -0.33 16.49 12.31
CA ASP A 170 -0.99 15.60 13.27
C ASP A 170 -2.28 15.01 12.68
N GLY A 171 -3.06 15.83 11.95
CA GLY A 171 -4.24 15.36 11.22
C GLY A 171 -3.90 14.28 10.19
N TYR A 172 -2.83 14.47 9.42
CA TYR A 172 -2.37 13.49 8.44
C TYR A 172 -1.83 12.22 9.10
N ILE A 173 -1.10 12.33 10.22
CA ILE A 173 -0.68 11.20 11.05
C ILE A 173 -1.90 10.38 11.50
N GLN A 174 -2.97 11.03 11.96
CA GLN A 174 -4.20 10.34 12.37
C GLN A 174 -4.89 9.66 11.20
N GLN A 175 -4.91 10.28 10.00
CA GLN A 175 -5.47 9.66 8.80
C GLN A 175 -4.71 8.38 8.42
N VAL A 176 -3.38 8.45 8.38
CA VAL A 176 -2.53 7.28 8.07
C VAL A 176 -2.71 6.18 9.12
N LYS A 177 -2.78 6.54 10.40
CA LYS A 177 -3.05 5.59 11.49
C LYS A 177 -4.42 4.92 11.33
N SER A 178 -5.47 5.69 11.06
CA SER A 178 -6.82 5.14 10.82
C SER A 178 -6.84 4.19 9.62
N GLN A 179 -6.12 4.50 8.54
CA GLN A 179 -5.97 3.60 7.40
C GLN A 179 -5.26 2.30 7.80
N ILE A 180 -4.15 2.37 8.55
CA ILE A 180 -3.45 1.19 9.07
C ILE A 180 -4.40 0.33 9.90
N ASP A 181 -5.14 0.94 10.84
CA ASP A 181 -6.07 0.24 11.71
C ASP A 181 -7.17 -0.47 10.89
N SER A 182 -7.73 0.22 9.88
CA SER A 182 -8.75 -0.36 9.00
C SER A 182 -8.23 -1.57 8.20
N MET A 183 -7.00 -1.51 7.68
CA MET A 183 -6.38 -2.59 6.93
C MET A 183 -5.95 -3.75 7.83
N SER A 184 -5.43 -3.44 9.02
CA SER A 184 -5.09 -4.43 10.05
C SER A 184 -6.32 -5.23 10.46
N ASN A 185 -7.45 -4.56 10.71
CA ASN A 185 -8.71 -5.23 11.02
C ASN A 185 -9.18 -6.13 9.85
N SER A 186 -9.09 -5.63 8.61
CA SER A 186 -9.43 -6.43 7.42
C SER A 186 -8.50 -7.64 7.25
N GLN A 187 -7.21 -7.49 7.52
CA GLN A 187 -6.24 -8.58 7.49
C GLN A 187 -6.53 -9.64 8.55
N GLN A 188 -6.88 -9.24 9.77
CA GLN A 188 -7.24 -10.20 10.83
C GLN A 188 -8.46 -11.04 10.42
N MET A 189 -9.46 -10.43 9.79
CA MET A 189 -10.61 -11.14 9.24
C MET A 189 -10.21 -12.13 8.14
N ASP A 190 -9.31 -11.73 7.25
CA ASP A 190 -8.80 -12.62 6.21
C ASP A 190 -7.94 -13.76 6.79
N MET A 191 -7.22 -13.53 7.89
CA MET A 191 -6.52 -14.60 8.60
C MET A 191 -7.49 -15.62 9.21
N LEU A 192 -8.58 -15.18 9.82
CA LEU A 192 -9.62 -16.09 10.33
C LEU A 192 -10.27 -16.91 9.20
N ARG A 193 -10.57 -16.25 8.08
CA ARG A 193 -11.08 -16.94 6.90
C ARG A 193 -10.04 -17.91 6.32
N LEU A 194 -8.74 -17.59 6.33
CA LEU A 194 -7.68 -18.48 5.87
C LEU A 194 -7.59 -19.74 6.73
N GLN A 195 -7.68 -19.58 8.05
CA GLN A 195 -7.75 -20.72 8.97
C GLN A 195 -8.99 -21.57 8.69
N SER A 196 -10.15 -20.95 8.48
CA SER A 196 -11.38 -21.67 8.12
C SER A 196 -11.26 -22.43 6.80
N LEU A 197 -10.72 -21.80 5.74
CA LEU A 197 -10.49 -22.46 4.45
C LEU A 197 -9.49 -23.60 4.57
N SER A 198 -8.41 -23.41 5.34
CA SER A 198 -7.43 -24.46 5.62
C SER A 198 -8.07 -25.67 6.31
N ASN A 199 -8.95 -25.43 7.29
CA ASN A 199 -9.69 -26.51 7.96
C ASN A 199 -10.63 -27.22 6.98
N LYS A 200 -11.43 -26.48 6.19
CA LYS A 200 -12.33 -27.05 5.18
C LYS A 200 -11.60 -27.85 4.11
N ARG A 201 -10.40 -27.39 3.72
CA ARG A 201 -9.50 -28.08 2.80
C ARG A 201 -9.07 -29.43 3.39
N ASN A 202 -8.58 -29.43 4.63
CA ASN A 202 -8.15 -30.65 5.31
C ASN A 202 -9.30 -31.66 5.46
N GLU A 203 -10.48 -31.21 5.89
CA GLU A 203 -11.69 -32.05 5.95
C GLU A 203 -12.06 -32.64 4.59
N ALA A 204 -12.01 -31.83 3.52
CA ALA A 204 -12.27 -32.30 2.16
C ALA A 204 -11.25 -33.34 1.69
N PHE A 205 -9.96 -33.17 2.04
CA PHE A 205 -8.91 -34.16 1.74
C PHE A 205 -9.11 -35.46 2.51
N ASP A 206 -9.50 -35.40 3.78
CA ASP A 206 -9.79 -36.59 4.59
C ASP A 206 -11.01 -37.34 4.03
N LEU A 207 -12.07 -36.62 3.68
CA LEU A 207 -13.24 -37.21 3.02
C LEU A 207 -12.87 -37.84 1.67
N MET A 208 -12.03 -37.19 0.87
CA MET A 208 -11.59 -37.72 -0.42
C MET A 208 -10.73 -38.98 -0.25
N THR A 209 -9.81 -38.98 0.72
CA THR A 209 -8.95 -40.13 1.03
C THR A 209 -9.78 -41.32 1.51
N ASN A 210 -10.74 -41.07 2.41
CA ASN A 210 -11.65 -42.11 2.89
C ASN A 210 -12.58 -42.64 1.80
N PHE A 211 -13.03 -41.77 0.89
CA PHE A 211 -13.83 -42.19 -0.27
C PHE A 211 -13.01 -43.09 -1.20
N ILE A 212 -11.78 -42.71 -1.55
CA ILE A 212 -10.90 -43.51 -2.39
C ILE A 212 -10.60 -44.87 -1.75
N LYS A 213 -10.30 -44.90 -0.44
CA LYS A 213 -10.11 -46.17 0.29
C LYS A 213 -11.33 -47.07 0.19
N LYS A 214 -12.54 -46.54 0.48
CA LYS A 214 -13.78 -47.32 0.36
C LYS A 214 -14.03 -47.84 -1.05
N MET A 215 -13.70 -47.06 -2.08
CA MET A 215 -13.83 -47.50 -3.47
C MET A 215 -12.83 -48.61 -3.81
N GLN A 216 -11.60 -48.50 -3.33
CA GLN A 216 -10.57 -49.52 -3.54
C GLN A 216 -10.94 -50.83 -2.84
N ASP A 217 -11.49 -50.75 -1.62
CA ASP A 217 -12.01 -51.90 -0.88
C ASP A 217 -13.20 -52.54 -1.60
N ALA A 218 -14.15 -51.72 -2.10
CA ALA A 218 -15.30 -52.20 -2.87
C ALA A 218 -14.87 -52.93 -4.15
N ARG A 219 -13.94 -52.36 -4.92
CA ARG A 219 -13.35 -53.02 -6.10
C ARG A 219 -12.63 -54.30 -5.74
N SER A 220 -11.87 -54.30 -4.64
CA SER A 220 -11.15 -55.49 -4.16
C SER A 220 -12.11 -56.60 -3.74
N SER A 221 -13.24 -56.26 -3.12
CA SER A 221 -14.30 -57.22 -2.78
C SER A 221 -14.98 -57.80 -4.01
N ILE A 222 -15.28 -56.98 -5.03
CA ILE A 222 -15.85 -57.46 -6.30
C ILE A 222 -14.87 -58.40 -7.01
N LEU A 223 -13.59 -58.00 -7.13
CA LEU A 223 -12.55 -58.86 -7.70
C LEU A 223 -12.32 -60.12 -6.87
N GLY A 224 -12.44 -60.04 -5.55
CA GLY A 224 -12.34 -61.17 -4.62
C GLY A 224 -13.47 -62.18 -4.80
N ASN A 225 -14.71 -61.72 -5.01
CA ASN A 225 -15.87 -62.58 -5.24
C ASN A 225 -15.93 -63.17 -6.66
N MET A 226 -15.14 -62.64 -7.61
CA MET A 226 -15.04 -63.16 -8.99
C MET A 226 -13.91 -64.18 -9.17
N ARG A 227 -13.09 -64.44 -8.15
CA ARG A 227 -12.08 -65.50 -8.14
C ARG A 227 -12.64 -66.75 -7.44
#